data_AF-A6MZU6-F1
#
_entry.id   AF-A6MZU6-F1
#
_cell.length_a   1.000
_cell.length_b   1.000
_cell.length_c   1.000
_cell.angle_alpha   90.00
_cell.angle_beta   90.00
_cell.angle_gamma   90.00
#
_symmetry.space_group_name_H-M   'P 1'
#
loop_
_entity.id
_entity.type
_entity.pdbx_description
1 polymer ?
#
loop_
_entity_poly.entity_id
_entity_poly.type
_entity_poly.pdbx_seq_one_letter_code
_entity_poly.pdbx_strand_id
1 'polypeptide(L)' 'SGVPHEVHIYPGCSHAFMNTSPEAVKRRKEMGLTDENQAAIDLAWSRFSTWMGRFLGSA' A
#
# COMPACT_ATOMS: atom_id res chain seq x y z
N SER A 1 -10.70 -10.02 20.62
CA SER A 1 -11.81 -10.09 19.64
C SER A 1 -12.71 -8.88 19.89
N GLY A 2 -13.10 -8.13 18.86
CA GLY A 2 -14.03 -6.99 19.02
C GLY A 2 -13.66 -5.68 18.32
N VAL A 3 -12.45 -5.55 17.75
CA VAL A 3 -12.08 -4.40 16.92
C VAL A 3 -12.24 -4.78 15.44
N PRO A 4 -12.99 -3.99 14.65
CA PRO A 4 -13.08 -4.18 13.20
C PRO A 4 -11.68 -4.19 12.57
N HIS A 5 -11.41 -5.17 11.69
CA HIS A 5 -10.16 -5.25 10.96
C HIS A 5 -10.38 -5.84 9.56
N GLU A 6 -9.52 -5.46 8.62
CA GLU A 6 -9.47 -6.02 7.28
C GLU A 6 -8.00 -6.38 6.96
N VAL A 7 -7.78 -7.53 6.32
CA VAL A 7 -6.45 -7.97 5.87
C VAL A 7 -6.47 -8.13 4.35
N HIS A 8 -5.59 -7.38 3.67
CA HIS A 8 -5.49 -7.37 2.22
C HIS A 8 -4.08 -7.80 1.81
N ILE A 9 -3.98 -8.82 0.96
CA ILE A 9 -2.71 -9.31 0.40
C ILE A 9 -2.60 -8.81 -1.04
N TYR A 10 -1.43 -8.28 -1.41
CA TYR A 10 -1.15 -7.75 -2.75
C TYR A 10 -0.14 -8.67 -3.45
N PRO A 11 -0.61 -9.56 -4.35
CA PRO A 11 0.27 -10.48 -5.06
C PRO A 11 1.32 -9.72 -5.89
N GLY A 12 2.57 -10.17 -5.84
CA GLY A 12 3.67 -9.56 -6.60
C GLY A 12 4.21 -8.26 -6.01
N CYS A 13 3.69 -7.80 -4.87
CA CYS A 13 4.24 -6.65 -4.13
C CYS A 13 5.17 -7.13 -3.01
N SER A 14 6.31 -6.46 -2.84
CA SER A 14 7.25 -6.74 -1.75
C SER A 14 7.11 -5.72 -0.62
N HIS A 15 8.02 -5.77 0.35
CA HIS A 15 8.00 -4.84 1.47
C HIS A 15 8.15 -3.39 1.01
N ALA A 16 7.41 -2.48 1.64
CA ALA A 16 7.39 -1.06 1.32
C ALA A 16 7.00 -0.71 -0.13
N PHE A 17 6.20 -1.55 -0.80
CA PHE A 17 5.75 -1.32 -2.19
C PHE A 17 5.00 0.02 -2.39
N MET A 18 4.34 0.54 -1.34
CA MET A 18 3.62 1.83 -1.40
C MET A 18 4.55 3.06 -1.40
N ASN A 19 5.84 2.89 -1.12
CA ASN A 19 6.80 4.00 -1.14
C ASN A 19 7.28 4.27 -2.58
N THR A 20 6.78 5.34 -3.18
CA THR A 20 7.10 5.77 -4.55
C THR A 20 8.15 6.87 -4.62
N SER A 21 8.85 7.19 -3.52
CA SER A 21 9.94 8.17 -3.57
C SER A 21 11.04 7.71 -4.54
N PRO A 22 11.70 8.64 -5.25
CA PRO A 22 12.77 8.27 -6.20
C PRO A 22 13.86 7.40 -5.57
N GLU A 23 14.22 7.68 -4.31
CA GLU A 23 15.23 6.96 -3.55
C GLU A 23 14.78 5.53 -3.23
N ALA A 24 13.51 5.36 -2.86
CA ALA A 24 12.95 4.04 -2.56
C ALA A 24 12.85 3.17 -3.82
N VAL A 25 12.41 3.76 -4.94
CA VAL A 25 12.36 3.08 -6.24
C VAL A 25 13.77 2.66 -6.67
N LYS A 26 14.75 3.57 -6.58
CA LYS A 26 16.14 3.27 -6.90
C LYS A 26 16.69 2.13 -6.04
N ARG A 27 16.51 2.20 -4.72
CA ARG A 27 16.98 1.17 -3.78
C ARG A 27 16.36 -0.20 -4.05
N ARG A 28 15.06 -0.27 -4.36
CA ARG A 28 14.39 -1.54 -4.69
C ARG A 28 14.99 -2.17 -5.95
N LYS A 29 15.20 -1.36 -7.00
CA LYS A 29 15.88 -1.81 -8.22
C LYS A 29 17.28 -2.34 -7.95
N GLU A 30 18.06 -1.65 -7.11
CA GLU A 30 19.40 -2.08 -6.70
C GLU A 30 19.39 -3.40 -5.91
N MET A 31 18.31 -3.68 -5.19
CA MET A 31 18.10 -4.95 -4.48
C MET A 31 17.53 -6.07 -5.37
N GLY A 32 17.30 -5.82 -6.66
CA GLY A 32 16.69 -6.79 -7.57
C GLY A 32 15.19 -6.99 -7.36
N LEU A 33 14.52 -6.07 -6.65
CA LEU A 33 13.07 -6.08 -6.47
C LEU A 33 12.40 -5.41 -7.67
N THR A 34 11.58 -6.18 -8.39
CA THR A 34 10.81 -5.73 -9.57
C THR A 34 9.31 -5.71 -9.28
N ASP A 35 8.96 -5.23 -8.09
CA ASP A 35 7.61 -5.27 -7.52
C ASP A 35 6.83 -3.95 -7.72
N GLU A 36 7.29 -3.11 -8.65
CA GLU A 36 6.62 -1.88 -9.05
C GLU A 36 5.23 -2.20 -9.63
N ASN A 37 4.19 -1.90 -8.86
CA ASN A 37 2.81 -2.14 -9.24
C ASN A 37 1.94 -0.96 -8.83
N GLN A 38 1.81 0.03 -9.72
CA GLN A 38 1.05 1.24 -9.43
C GLN A 38 -0.42 0.95 -9.10
N ALA A 39 -1.04 -0.03 -9.79
CA ALA A 39 -2.42 -0.42 -9.52
C ALA A 39 -2.62 -0.98 -8.10
N ALA A 40 -1.66 -1.73 -7.58
CA ALA A 40 -1.70 -2.21 -6.20
C ALA A 40 -1.55 -1.07 -5.18
N ILE A 41 -0.71 -0.06 -5.49
CA ILE A 41 -0.53 1.14 -4.65
C ILE A 41 -1.83 1.94 -4.59
N ASP A 42 -2.45 2.20 -5.74
CA ASP A 42 -3.70 2.95 -5.85
C ASP A 42 -4.84 2.23 -5.11
N LEU A 43 -4.92 0.90 -5.26
CA LEU A 43 -5.89 0.08 -4.55
C LEU A 43 -5.67 0.09 -3.03
N ALA A 44 -4.41 0.03 -2.58
CA ALA A 44 -4.07 0.10 -1.16
C ALA A 44 -4.46 1.46 -0.55
N TRP A 45 -4.17 2.56 -1.24
CA TRP A 45 -4.61 3.90 -0.82
C TRP A 45 -6.13 4.05 -0.81
N SER A 46 -6.83 3.55 -1.83
CA SER A 46 -8.29 3.58 -1.88
C SER A 46 -8.94 2.85 -0.70
N ARG A 47 -8.42 1.66 -0.36
CA ARG A 47 -8.87 0.88 0.81
C ARG A 47 -8.60 1.60 2.12
N PHE A 48 -7.40 2.17 2.27
CA PHE A 48 -7.03 2.96 3.45
C PHE A 48 -7.98 4.15 3.64
N SER A 49 -8.18 4.96 2.60
CA SER A 49 -9.06 6.14 2.66
C SER A 49 -10.50 5.75 2.98
N THR A 50 -11.01 4.69 2.37
CA THR A 50 -12.35 4.15 2.66
C THR A 50 -12.47 3.68 4.11
N TRP A 51 -11.47 2.96 4.61
CA TRP A 51 -11.44 2.47 5.98
C TRP A 51 -11.42 3.63 6.97
N MET A 52 -10.50 4.58 6.81
CA MET A 52 -10.38 5.73 7.70
C MET A 52 -11.62 6.62 7.67
N GLY A 53 -12.26 6.77 6.51
CA GLY A 53 -13.51 7.52 6.36
C GLY A 53 -14.67 7.00 7.23
N ARG A 54 -14.67 5.69 7.56
CA ARG A 54 -15.68 5.11 8.48
C ARG A 54 -15.53 5.59 9.92
N PHE A 55 -14.32 6.00 10.32
CA PHE A 55 -14.00 6.29 11.73
C PHE A 55 -13.67 7.76 11.99
N LEU A 56 -13.08 8.46 11.01
CA LEU A 56 -12.64 9.85 11.17
C LEU A 56 -13.63 10.88 10.59
N GLY A 57 -14.71 10.42 9.94
CA GLY A 57 -15.63 11.29 9.20
C GLY A 57 -15.04 11.77 7.87
N SER A 58 -15.90 12.24 6.97
CA SER A 58 -15.46 12.94 5.76
C SER A 58 -14.93 14.33 6.14
N ALA A 59 -13.70 14.64 5.75
CA ALA A 59 -13.22 16.02 5.70
C ALA A 59 -13.98 16.82 4.63
#